data_AF-A0A537ECT0-F1
#
_entry.id   AF-A0A537ECT0-F1
#
_cell.length_a   1.000
_cell.length_b   1.000
_cell.length_c   1.000
_cell.angle_alpha   90.00
_cell.angle_beta   90.00
_cell.angle_gamma   90.00
#
_symmetry.space_group_name_H-M   'P 1'
#
loop_
_entity.id
_entity.type
_entity.pdbx_description
1 polymer ?
#
loop_
_entity_poly.entity_id
_entity_poly.type
_entity_poly.pdbx_seq_one_letter_code
_entity_poly.pdbx_strand_id
1 'polypeptide(L)'
;MRFSSNRLIQSDFFLALGDISYNGSSRGYPPTGNEADWCNFIKANVQNRLSNPYFPYIFITGNHDDGNPSTPQKDGYIDAFIANNCLPLSAFNSTATAGNGYINFVGSGLCSESTTCYGKEGYFDYPAANPIARIITITVADSVGNSTDPTANVNFNYCPLSVCGMSNLDMHWNWLTSVIADAKAAGHWIIVAFHKPCLSPDLATGCEGNGMPNGHNPNFQLESYLMSHGVDVLLNAHAHIYARSKQLTCLGSSEPPTGSTVGIKYDPTCVANDGSSSVYTRGKGTVEVIQGVFSQRDEQLNFSRPDINYFAKAMSARGSLTITPADCCWVNGSPMDMASGNGVGMMTVNATQVSFTWVPSVFSHNTQNTAKFSDSFVIRPQSNPTNNTSPPTKNTSPPVNWSLLLLTSVAAAIVAITVLTVLLVKRRTKTIASQGSHLFQAKMLRRGSLPRFEPRSISRLICSYSLHLRRQKVDEAYAQPLVHGPSDGTE
;
A
#
# COMPACT_ATOMS: atom_id res chain seq x y z
N MET A 1 19.95 8.92 13.32
CA MET A 1 20.18 9.09 11.87
C MET A 1 20.81 10.45 11.61
N ARG A 2 21.88 10.54 10.82
CA ARG A 2 22.34 11.82 10.23
C ARG A 2 22.11 11.69 8.73
N PHE A 3 21.22 12.52 8.19
CA PHE A 3 20.92 12.53 6.76
C PHE A 3 21.78 13.60 6.08
N SER A 4 22.11 13.38 4.80
CA SER A 4 23.01 14.25 4.03
C SER A 4 22.49 15.67 3.83
N SER A 5 21.19 15.89 4.06
CA SER A 5 20.62 17.23 4.16
C SER A 5 20.52 17.68 5.62
N ASN A 6 20.91 18.92 5.92
CA ASN A 6 20.54 19.64 7.15
C ASN A 6 19.01 19.88 7.30
N ARG A 7 18.19 19.16 6.54
CA ARG A 7 16.74 19.21 6.59
C ARG A 7 16.29 18.29 7.71
N LEU A 8 15.66 18.86 8.74
CA LEU A 8 14.88 18.09 9.70
C LEU A 8 13.74 17.42 8.90
N ILE A 9 13.81 16.10 8.75
CA ILE A 9 12.70 15.31 8.22
C ILE A 9 11.74 15.11 9.39
N GLN A 10 10.58 15.75 9.31
CA GLN A 10 9.48 15.54 10.26
C GLN A 10 8.51 14.54 9.62
N SER A 11 8.71 13.27 9.93
CA SER A 11 7.80 12.18 9.56
C SER A 11 6.69 12.03 10.60
N ASP A 12 5.51 11.58 10.17
CA ASP A 12 4.40 11.29 11.09
C ASP A 12 4.54 9.93 11.78
N PHE A 13 5.15 8.96 11.11
CA PHE A 13 5.45 7.63 11.63
C PHE A 13 6.63 7.00 10.86
N PHE A 14 7.16 5.89 11.38
CA PHE A 14 8.10 5.03 10.67
C PHE A 14 7.49 3.67 10.42
N LEU A 15 7.69 3.12 9.21
CA LEU A 15 7.26 1.79 8.82
C LEU A 15 8.50 0.91 8.60
N ALA A 16 8.72 -0.05 9.50
CA ALA A 16 9.77 -1.05 9.39
C ALA A 16 9.26 -2.25 8.60
N LEU A 17 9.89 -2.49 7.45
CA LEU A 17 9.49 -3.51 6.47
C LEU A 17 10.08 -4.89 6.78
N GLY A 18 10.21 -5.27 8.05
CA GLY A 18 10.83 -6.54 8.48
C GLY A 18 12.34 -6.52 8.59
N ASP A 19 12.87 -7.63 9.09
CA ASP A 19 14.25 -7.88 9.48
C ASP A 19 14.80 -6.82 10.43
N ILE A 20 14.29 -6.83 11.65
CA ILE A 20 14.36 -5.69 12.55
C ILE A 20 15.74 -5.59 13.20
N SER A 21 16.13 -6.61 13.98
CA SER A 21 17.38 -6.58 14.74
C SER A 21 18.52 -7.30 14.04
N TYR A 22 18.22 -8.40 13.32
CA TYR A 22 19.15 -9.48 12.97
C TYR A 22 19.89 -10.04 14.21
N ASN A 23 20.28 -11.31 14.24
CA ASN A 23 21.24 -11.77 15.27
C ASN A 23 22.68 -11.41 14.87
N GLY A 24 23.00 -10.12 14.83
CA GLY A 24 24.23 -9.61 14.24
C GLY A 24 25.38 -9.41 15.23
N SER A 25 26.16 -10.44 15.55
CA SER A 25 27.56 -10.23 15.95
C SER A 25 28.42 -10.06 14.71
N SER A 26 28.54 -8.84 14.17
CA SER A 26 29.50 -8.60 13.08
C SER A 26 30.29 -7.31 13.26
N ARG A 27 31.62 -7.43 13.10
CA ARG A 27 32.61 -6.34 12.96
C ARG A 27 32.78 -5.37 14.15
N GLY A 28 32.75 -5.88 15.38
CA GLY A 28 33.16 -5.10 16.56
C GLY A 28 32.16 -4.04 17.04
N TYR A 29 30.95 -4.04 16.48
CA TYR A 29 29.80 -3.36 17.10
C TYR A 29 29.15 -4.34 18.10
N PRO A 30 28.67 -3.86 19.26
CA PRO A 30 27.89 -4.71 20.14
C PRO A 30 26.70 -5.23 19.33
N PRO A 31 26.37 -6.53 19.43
CA PRO A 31 25.18 -7.03 18.79
C PRO A 31 24.01 -6.15 19.27
N THR A 32 23.15 -5.69 18.35
CA THR A 32 21.77 -5.35 18.74
C THR A 32 20.97 -6.61 19.07
N GLY A 33 21.69 -7.71 19.33
CA GLY A 33 21.21 -9.07 19.46
C GLY A 33 20.37 -9.18 20.70
N ASN A 34 19.24 -9.85 20.54
CA ASN A 34 18.03 -9.73 21.33
C ASN A 34 17.25 -8.42 21.08
N GLU A 35 15.94 -8.57 21.09
CA GLU A 35 14.97 -7.54 20.77
C GLU A 35 15.08 -6.35 21.73
N ALA A 36 15.42 -6.57 23.00
CA ALA A 36 15.51 -5.52 24.00
C ALA A 36 16.62 -4.49 23.67
N ASP A 37 17.78 -4.95 23.20
CA ASP A 37 18.88 -4.07 22.82
C ASP A 37 18.52 -3.20 21.61
N TRP A 38 17.83 -3.79 20.62
CA TRP A 38 17.28 -3.03 19.50
C TRP A 38 16.25 -1.98 19.96
N CYS A 39 15.31 -2.35 20.83
CA CYS A 39 14.30 -1.44 21.35
C CYS A 39 14.93 -0.25 22.10
N ASN A 40 15.96 -0.52 22.91
CA ASN A 40 16.72 0.50 23.62
C ASN A 40 17.46 1.43 22.65
N PHE A 41 18.04 0.88 21.58
CA PHE A 41 18.68 1.67 20.54
C PHE A 41 17.70 2.66 19.89
N ILE A 42 16.49 2.23 19.54
CA ILE A 42 15.47 3.08 18.92
C ILE A 42 14.98 4.17 19.88
N LYS A 43 14.67 3.83 21.14
CA LYS A 43 14.33 4.82 22.18
C LYS A 43 15.41 5.88 22.30
N ALA A 44 16.67 5.46 22.42
CA ALA A 44 17.81 6.34 22.60
C ALA A 44 18.11 7.23 21.39
N ASN A 45 17.91 6.72 20.15
CA ASN A 45 18.39 7.39 18.94
C ASN A 45 17.33 7.98 18.04
N VAL A 46 16.08 7.52 18.13
CA VAL A 46 14.97 8.01 17.29
C VAL A 46 14.05 8.87 18.13
N GLN A 47 13.42 8.29 19.17
CA GLN A 47 12.42 9.00 19.97
C GLN A 47 13.00 10.20 20.71
N ASN A 48 14.16 10.03 21.36
CA ASN A 48 14.86 11.13 22.02
C ASN A 48 15.26 12.24 21.04
N ARG A 49 15.68 11.89 19.82
CA ARG A 49 16.09 12.89 18.82
C ARG A 49 14.91 13.63 18.18
N LEU A 50 13.79 12.95 18.03
CA LEU A 50 12.53 13.55 17.58
C LEU A 50 11.81 14.32 18.69
N SER A 51 12.30 14.25 19.94
CA SER A 51 11.62 14.79 21.13
C SER A 51 10.17 14.33 21.24
N ASN A 52 9.88 13.11 20.75
CA ASN A 52 8.56 12.51 20.76
C ASN A 52 8.69 11.06 21.27
N PRO A 53 8.47 10.82 22.58
CA PRO A 53 8.53 9.48 23.14
C PRO A 53 7.43 8.57 22.57
N TYR A 54 6.37 9.13 21.98
CA TYR A 54 5.24 8.40 21.38
C TYR A 54 5.32 8.34 19.85
N PHE A 55 6.49 8.60 19.26
CA PHE A 55 6.65 8.53 17.80
C PHE A 55 6.23 7.15 17.28
N PRO A 56 5.23 7.06 16.38
CA PRO A 56 4.68 5.78 15.95
C PRO A 56 5.68 4.98 15.12
N TYR A 57 5.82 3.70 15.46
CA TYR A 57 6.66 2.74 14.76
C TYR A 57 5.83 1.53 14.38
N ILE A 58 5.58 1.36 13.09
CA ILE A 58 4.82 0.24 12.52
C ILE A 58 5.78 -0.84 12.12
N PHE A 59 5.49 -2.07 12.54
CA PHE A 59 6.28 -3.25 12.22
C PHE A 59 5.57 -4.10 11.18
N ILE A 60 6.37 -4.77 10.38
CA ILE A 60 6.00 -5.90 9.52
C ILE A 60 7.02 -6.99 9.86
N THR A 61 6.59 -8.23 9.97
CA THR A 61 7.48 -9.38 10.15
C THR A 61 8.27 -9.66 8.88
N GLY A 62 9.59 -9.76 8.99
CA GLY A 62 10.46 -10.42 8.02
C GLY A 62 10.86 -11.83 8.47
N ASN A 63 11.65 -12.52 7.66
CA ASN A 63 12.12 -13.87 8.00
C ASN A 63 13.11 -13.88 9.16
N HIS A 64 13.75 -12.75 9.47
CA HIS A 64 14.56 -12.63 10.69
C HIS A 64 13.72 -12.25 11.93
N ASP A 65 12.39 -12.18 11.83
CA ASP A 65 11.49 -11.84 12.96
C ASP A 65 10.37 -12.88 13.17
N ASP A 66 10.43 -14.03 12.49
CA ASP A 66 9.35 -15.02 12.43
C ASP A 66 9.21 -15.87 13.71
N GLY A 67 10.22 -15.86 14.58
CA GLY A 67 10.28 -16.66 15.80
C GLY A 67 10.63 -18.12 15.58
N ASN A 68 11.06 -18.52 14.39
CA ASN A 68 11.36 -19.91 14.07
C ASN A 68 12.51 -20.44 14.96
N PRO A 69 12.24 -21.38 15.89
CA PRO A 69 13.24 -21.87 16.83
C PRO A 69 14.27 -22.80 16.17
N SER A 70 14.05 -23.17 14.90
CA SER A 70 14.84 -24.16 14.15
C SER A 70 15.91 -23.52 13.26
N THR A 71 15.98 -22.20 13.14
CA THR A 71 17.07 -21.53 12.41
C THR A 71 18.32 -21.48 13.31
N PRO A 72 19.52 -21.86 12.81
CA PRO A 72 20.76 -21.80 13.59
C PRO A 72 21.07 -20.42 14.16
N GLN A 73 20.57 -19.37 13.51
CA GLN A 73 20.81 -17.98 13.86
C GLN A 73 19.91 -17.48 15.00
N LYS A 74 18.76 -18.12 15.30
CA LYS A 74 17.75 -17.66 16.27
C LYS A 74 17.63 -16.13 16.27
N ASP A 75 17.07 -15.57 15.20
CA ASP A 75 17.09 -14.14 14.95
C ASP A 75 16.25 -13.35 15.96
N GLY A 76 15.03 -12.98 15.60
CA GLY A 76 14.09 -12.30 16.46
C GLY A 76 12.72 -12.94 16.39
N TYR A 77 11.85 -12.53 17.31
CA TYR A 77 10.44 -12.86 17.28
C TYR A 77 9.59 -11.60 17.33
N ILE A 78 8.71 -11.42 16.34
CA ILE A 78 7.89 -10.22 16.19
C ILE A 78 7.14 -9.85 17.47
N ASP A 79 6.61 -10.83 18.22
CA ASP A 79 5.84 -10.56 19.45
C ASP A 79 6.71 -9.93 20.56
N ALA A 80 8.02 -10.13 20.55
CA ALA A 80 8.94 -9.48 21.48
C ALA A 80 9.14 -7.99 21.12
N PHE A 81 9.21 -7.66 19.82
CA PHE A 81 9.28 -6.26 19.36
C PHE A 81 7.97 -5.50 19.56
N ILE A 82 6.84 -6.20 19.50
CA ILE A 82 5.52 -5.60 19.72
C ILE A 82 5.00 -5.79 21.13
N ALA A 83 5.84 -6.22 22.08
CA ALA A 83 5.49 -6.26 23.50
C ALA A 83 5.55 -4.85 24.11
N ASN A 84 4.81 -4.65 25.21
CA ASN A 84 4.67 -3.35 25.91
C ASN A 84 5.99 -2.67 26.31
N ASN A 85 7.10 -3.41 26.37
CA ASN A 85 8.39 -2.90 26.81
C ASN A 85 9.30 -2.45 25.67
N CYS A 86 8.98 -2.72 24.39
CA CYS A 86 9.88 -2.40 23.29
C CYS A 86 9.75 -0.94 22.84
N LEU A 87 8.66 -0.59 22.17
CA LEU A 87 8.29 0.76 21.76
C LEU A 87 6.85 1.02 22.21
N PRO A 88 6.42 2.28 22.43
CA PRO A 88 5.01 2.57 22.61
C PRO A 88 4.30 2.17 21.33
N LEU A 89 3.61 1.03 21.40
CA LEU A 89 2.91 0.46 20.28
C LEU A 89 1.84 1.47 19.90
N SER A 90 1.96 2.02 18.69
CA SER A 90 0.99 2.95 18.14
C SER A 90 -0.42 2.35 18.13
N ALA A 91 -0.53 1.02 18.07
CA ALA A 91 -1.74 0.24 18.26
C ALA A 91 -2.46 0.45 19.61
N PHE A 92 -1.80 1.02 20.62
CA PHE A 92 -2.38 1.33 21.95
C PHE A 92 -2.36 2.82 22.31
N ASN A 93 -2.04 3.69 21.35
CA ASN A 93 -2.14 5.13 21.58
C ASN A 93 -3.57 5.62 21.35
N SER A 94 -3.84 6.84 21.79
CA SER A 94 -5.06 7.57 21.46
C SER A 94 -4.68 8.87 20.76
N THR A 95 -5.65 9.57 20.15
CA THR A 95 -5.44 10.93 19.67
C THR A 95 -4.91 11.86 20.77
N ALA A 96 -5.22 11.60 22.04
CA ALA A 96 -4.73 12.39 23.17
C ALA A 96 -3.23 12.22 23.44
N THR A 97 -2.64 11.06 23.07
CA THR A 97 -1.22 10.74 23.31
C THR A 97 -0.35 10.92 22.07
N ALA A 98 -0.86 10.56 20.89
CA ALA A 98 -0.12 10.60 19.63
C ALA A 98 -0.47 11.80 18.72
N GLY A 99 -1.46 12.62 19.10
CA GLY A 99 -1.93 13.75 18.31
C GLY A 99 -2.37 13.32 16.90
N ASN A 100 -1.98 14.10 15.89
CA ASN A 100 -2.28 13.81 14.48
C ASN A 100 -1.53 12.58 13.94
N GLY A 101 -0.51 12.08 14.65
CA GLY A 101 0.23 10.87 14.32
C GLY A 101 -0.42 9.57 14.84
N TYR A 102 -1.63 9.66 15.40
CA TYR A 102 -2.35 8.47 15.86
C TYR A 102 -2.63 7.50 14.71
N ILE A 103 -2.33 6.22 14.96
CA ILE A 103 -2.58 5.10 14.04
C ILE A 103 -3.58 4.16 14.70
N ASN A 104 -4.74 4.02 14.07
CA ASN A 104 -5.76 3.05 14.48
C ASN A 104 -5.56 1.75 13.67
N PHE A 105 -4.76 0.84 14.21
CA PHE A 105 -4.48 -0.44 13.56
C PHE A 105 -5.65 -1.42 13.73
N VAL A 106 -6.07 -2.02 12.63
CA VAL A 106 -7.10 -3.05 12.57
C VAL A 106 -6.47 -4.34 12.08
N GLY A 107 -6.32 -5.30 12.99
CA GLY A 107 -5.82 -6.65 12.67
C GLY A 107 -6.82 -7.48 11.88
N SER A 108 -6.34 -8.49 11.16
CA SER A 108 -7.20 -9.41 10.41
C SER A 108 -8.06 -10.32 11.28
N GLY A 109 -7.59 -10.61 12.50
CA GLY A 109 -8.20 -11.60 13.39
C GLY A 109 -7.91 -13.05 12.98
N LEU A 110 -7.01 -13.28 12.02
CA LEU A 110 -6.62 -14.61 11.53
C LEU A 110 -5.36 -15.18 12.19
N CYS A 111 -4.76 -14.45 13.14
CA CYS A 111 -3.56 -14.86 13.85
C CYS A 111 -3.94 -15.61 15.13
N SER A 112 -3.88 -16.93 15.12
CA SER A 112 -4.24 -17.75 16.28
C SER A 112 -3.40 -17.49 17.53
N GLU A 113 -2.19 -16.96 17.34
CA GLU A 113 -1.20 -16.64 18.35
C GLU A 113 -1.31 -15.19 18.86
N SER A 114 -2.11 -14.32 18.22
CA SER A 114 -2.28 -12.92 18.64
C SER A 114 -3.67 -12.36 18.33
N THR A 115 -4.31 -11.78 19.34
CA THR A 115 -5.63 -11.15 19.19
C THR A 115 -5.61 -9.83 18.40
N THR A 116 -4.44 -9.22 18.20
CA THR A 116 -4.32 -7.94 17.48
C THR A 116 -3.80 -8.09 16.06
N CYS A 117 -3.16 -9.22 15.73
CA CYS A 117 -2.41 -9.43 14.47
C CYS A 117 -1.39 -8.32 14.13
N TYR A 118 -1.06 -7.44 15.09
CA TYR A 118 -0.15 -6.33 14.85
C TYR A 118 1.24 -6.86 14.50
N GLY A 119 1.92 -6.22 13.54
CA GLY A 119 3.18 -6.72 13.00
C GLY A 119 3.03 -7.80 11.93
N LYS A 120 1.86 -8.43 11.80
CA LYS A 120 1.68 -9.65 10.99
C LYS A 120 0.66 -9.46 9.87
N GLU A 121 -0.58 -9.11 10.19
CA GLU A 121 -1.63 -9.00 9.18
C GLU A 121 -2.71 -8.01 9.62
N GLY A 122 -2.83 -6.89 8.92
CA GLY A 122 -3.80 -5.86 9.25
C GLY A 122 -3.69 -4.65 8.35
N TYR A 123 -4.38 -3.58 8.73
CA TYR A 123 -4.30 -2.30 8.05
C TYR A 123 -4.54 -1.13 8.99
N PHE A 124 -4.24 0.06 8.53
CA PHE A 124 -4.70 1.30 9.14
C PHE A 124 -5.00 2.34 8.07
N ASP A 125 -5.98 3.18 8.38
CA ASP A 125 -6.36 4.31 7.54
C ASP A 125 -5.65 5.57 8.03
N TYR A 126 -5.11 6.35 7.09
CA TYR A 126 -4.26 7.51 7.41
C TYR A 126 -4.63 8.77 6.61
N PRO A 127 -4.64 9.96 7.26
CA PRO A 127 -4.68 10.16 8.71
C PRO A 127 -5.93 9.54 9.34
N ALA A 128 -5.84 9.08 10.60
CA ALA A 128 -6.95 8.35 11.25
C ALA A 128 -8.27 9.14 11.33
N ALA A 129 -8.20 10.48 11.44
CA ALA A 129 -9.39 11.33 11.57
C ALA A 129 -10.09 11.60 10.23
N ASN A 130 -9.34 11.72 9.14
CA ASN A 130 -9.87 11.96 7.80
C ASN A 130 -9.05 11.11 6.80
N PRO A 131 -9.36 9.81 6.70
CA PRO A 131 -8.62 8.89 5.86
C PRO A 131 -8.54 9.31 4.39
N ILE A 132 -7.33 9.32 3.85
CA ILE A 132 -7.06 9.49 2.42
C ILE A 132 -6.30 8.29 1.85
N ALA A 133 -5.72 7.46 2.70
CA ALA A 133 -4.94 6.29 2.34
C ALA A 133 -5.27 5.14 3.28
N ARG A 134 -5.27 3.92 2.75
CA ARG A 134 -5.20 2.68 3.50
C ARG A 134 -3.82 2.08 3.32
N ILE A 135 -3.13 1.86 4.43
CA ILE A 135 -1.87 1.14 4.48
C ILE A 135 -2.18 -0.26 5.01
N ILE A 136 -1.95 -1.28 4.19
CA ILE A 136 -2.16 -2.68 4.53
C ILE A 136 -0.79 -3.29 4.79
N THR A 137 -0.62 -3.92 5.96
CA THR A 137 0.64 -4.56 6.37
C THR A 137 0.42 -6.06 6.44
N ILE A 138 1.21 -6.82 5.69
CA ILE A 138 1.11 -8.27 5.63
C ILE A 138 2.48 -8.92 5.75
N THR A 139 2.58 -10.01 6.50
CA THR A 139 3.66 -11.00 6.38
C THR A 139 3.43 -11.77 5.10
N VAL A 140 4.49 -12.17 4.40
CA VAL A 140 4.40 -12.91 3.13
C VAL A 140 5.47 -13.98 3.11
N ALA A 141 5.08 -15.20 2.73
CA ALA A 141 6.01 -16.33 2.52
C ALA A 141 6.79 -16.77 3.76
N ASP A 142 6.25 -16.50 4.96
CA ASP A 142 6.84 -16.90 6.25
C ASP A 142 5.82 -17.61 7.15
N SER A 143 6.34 -18.45 8.04
CA SER A 143 5.57 -19.06 9.14
C SER A 143 5.93 -18.39 10.45
N VAL A 144 4.98 -17.69 11.06
CA VAL A 144 5.24 -16.91 12.28
C VAL A 144 4.76 -17.66 13.51
N GLY A 145 5.65 -17.79 14.48
CA GLY A 145 5.37 -18.37 15.79
C GLY A 145 6.63 -18.95 16.43
N ASN A 146 6.65 -18.95 17.76
CA ASN A 146 7.77 -19.44 18.57
C ASN A 146 7.54 -20.88 19.07
N SER A 147 6.75 -21.67 18.34
CA SER A 147 6.51 -23.07 18.68
C SER A 147 7.55 -23.96 18.00
N THR A 148 8.04 -24.98 18.72
CA THR A 148 8.82 -26.07 18.12
C THR A 148 7.95 -27.03 17.32
N ASP A 149 6.63 -27.01 17.51
CA ASP A 149 5.66 -27.65 16.63
C ASP A 149 5.30 -26.69 15.49
N PRO A 150 5.76 -26.94 14.24
CA PRO A 150 5.53 -26.04 13.12
C PRO A 150 4.05 -25.88 12.77
N THR A 151 3.19 -26.82 13.17
CA THR A 151 1.74 -26.75 12.90
C THR A 151 1.02 -25.76 13.80
N ALA A 152 1.67 -25.32 14.88
CA ALA A 152 1.17 -24.27 15.77
C ALA A 152 1.59 -22.85 15.33
N ASN A 153 2.47 -22.73 14.33
CA ASN A 153 2.86 -21.45 13.74
C ASN A 153 1.91 -21.11 12.58
N VAL A 154 1.63 -19.81 12.39
CA VAL A 154 0.71 -19.36 11.33
C VAL A 154 1.47 -19.13 10.04
N ASN A 155 1.02 -19.76 8.96
CA ASN A 155 1.61 -19.62 7.63
C ASN A 155 0.93 -18.48 6.87
N PHE A 156 1.69 -17.42 6.59
CA PHE A 156 1.22 -16.25 5.86
C PHE A 156 1.51 -16.37 4.36
N ASN A 157 0.79 -17.29 3.73
CA ASN A 157 0.69 -17.40 2.28
C ASN A 157 -0.70 -16.95 1.82
N TYR A 158 -0.77 -16.23 0.70
CA TYR A 158 -2.01 -15.67 0.16
C TYR A 158 -2.22 -16.29 -1.21
N CYS A 159 -3.23 -17.14 -1.33
CA CYS A 159 -3.55 -17.74 -2.61
C CYS A 159 -5.01 -18.20 -2.62
N PRO A 160 -5.77 -17.93 -3.69
CA PRO A 160 -7.17 -18.32 -3.74
C PRO A 160 -7.32 -19.84 -3.80
N LEU A 161 -8.41 -20.34 -3.22
CA LEU A 161 -8.74 -21.77 -3.17
C LEU A 161 -8.75 -22.40 -4.56
N SER A 162 -9.19 -21.67 -5.59
CA SER A 162 -9.25 -22.13 -6.97
C SER A 162 -7.88 -22.36 -7.62
N VAL A 163 -6.80 -21.81 -7.06
CA VAL A 163 -5.43 -21.94 -7.57
C VAL A 163 -4.64 -22.91 -6.68
N CYS A 164 -4.53 -22.60 -5.39
CA CYS A 164 -3.68 -23.36 -4.47
C CYS A 164 -4.37 -24.53 -3.77
N GLY A 165 -5.70 -24.64 -3.85
CA GLY A 165 -6.44 -25.77 -3.25
C GLY A 165 -6.38 -25.84 -1.71
N MET A 166 -5.99 -24.76 -1.03
CA MET A 166 -5.77 -24.73 0.42
C MET A 166 -6.61 -23.64 1.09
N SER A 167 -7.55 -24.05 1.97
CA SER A 167 -8.50 -23.13 2.61
C SER A 167 -7.85 -22.14 3.60
N ASN A 168 -6.74 -22.55 4.23
CA ASN A 168 -5.98 -21.69 5.14
C ASN A 168 -5.22 -20.58 4.39
N LEU A 169 -4.87 -20.76 3.12
CA LEU A 169 -4.31 -19.69 2.29
C LEU A 169 -5.42 -18.80 1.73
N ASP A 170 -6.56 -19.40 1.41
CA ASP A 170 -7.74 -18.70 0.88
C ASP A 170 -8.37 -17.74 1.89
N MET A 171 -8.32 -18.04 3.20
CA MET A 171 -8.82 -17.11 4.22
C MET A 171 -8.03 -15.81 4.29
N HIS A 172 -6.69 -15.87 4.23
CA HIS A 172 -5.81 -14.69 4.16
C HIS A 172 -6.03 -13.93 2.84
N TRP A 173 -6.16 -14.66 1.73
CA TRP A 173 -6.52 -14.08 0.43
C TRP A 173 -7.85 -13.32 0.47
N ASN A 174 -8.93 -13.95 0.94
CA ASN A 174 -10.26 -13.35 1.00
C ASN A 174 -10.31 -12.13 1.93
N TRP A 175 -9.61 -12.19 3.06
CA TRP A 175 -9.44 -11.03 3.93
C TRP A 175 -8.75 -9.89 3.18
N LEU A 176 -7.58 -10.12 2.59
CA LEU A 176 -6.81 -9.08 1.89
C LEU A 176 -7.60 -8.46 0.73
N THR A 177 -8.25 -9.30 -0.09
CA THR A 177 -9.07 -8.85 -1.22
C THR A 177 -10.23 -7.98 -0.76
N SER A 178 -10.88 -8.30 0.37
CA SER A 178 -11.95 -7.48 0.94
C SER A 178 -11.45 -6.13 1.45
N VAL A 179 -10.30 -6.10 2.14
CA VAL A 179 -9.70 -4.86 2.66
C VAL A 179 -9.32 -3.91 1.52
N ILE A 180 -8.80 -4.45 0.41
CA ILE A 180 -8.50 -3.70 -0.82
C ILE A 180 -9.80 -3.18 -1.44
N ALA A 181 -10.82 -4.03 -1.59
CA ALA A 181 -12.11 -3.62 -2.16
C ALA A 181 -12.77 -2.48 -1.37
N ASP A 182 -12.74 -2.56 -0.04
CA ASP A 182 -13.27 -1.52 0.86
C ASP A 182 -12.51 -0.19 0.71
N ALA A 183 -11.18 -0.24 0.62
CA ALA A 183 -10.37 0.97 0.42
C ALA A 183 -10.65 1.62 -0.95
N LYS A 184 -10.87 0.81 -2.00
CA LYS A 184 -11.26 1.30 -3.32
C LYS A 184 -12.63 1.97 -3.26
N ALA A 185 -13.60 1.36 -2.58
CA ALA A 185 -14.93 1.93 -2.40
C ALA A 185 -14.88 3.26 -1.63
N ALA A 186 -13.96 3.39 -0.67
CA ALA A 186 -13.70 4.62 0.08
C ALA A 186 -12.87 5.67 -0.71
N GLY A 187 -12.39 5.35 -1.91
CA GLY A 187 -11.58 6.24 -2.73
C GLY A 187 -10.17 6.51 -2.18
N HIS A 188 -9.67 5.66 -1.28
CA HIS A 188 -8.37 5.79 -0.65
C HIS A 188 -7.23 5.48 -1.62
N TRP A 189 -6.06 6.07 -1.37
CA TRP A 189 -4.81 5.51 -1.87
C TRP A 189 -4.56 4.17 -1.21
N ILE A 190 -4.10 3.17 -1.95
CA ILE A 190 -3.89 1.82 -1.43
C ILE A 190 -2.40 1.51 -1.48
N ILE A 191 -1.82 1.34 -0.29
CA ILE A 191 -0.41 1.00 -0.11
C ILE A 191 -0.37 -0.34 0.60
N VAL A 192 0.30 -1.32 0.01
CA VAL A 192 0.50 -2.64 0.63
C VAL A 192 1.97 -2.79 0.95
N ALA A 193 2.27 -3.18 2.18
CA ALA A 193 3.63 -3.27 2.68
C ALA A 193 3.89 -4.67 3.25
N PHE A 194 4.98 -5.29 2.82
CA PHE A 194 5.38 -6.64 3.20
C PHE A 194 6.88 -6.84 3.07
N HIS A 195 7.43 -7.90 3.65
CA HIS A 195 8.89 -8.07 3.67
C HIS A 195 9.43 -8.64 2.35
N LYS A 196 8.96 -9.83 1.94
CA LYS A 196 9.54 -10.62 0.83
C LYS A 196 8.88 -10.37 -0.52
N PRO A 197 9.49 -9.59 -1.43
CA PRO A 197 8.96 -9.42 -2.77
C PRO A 197 9.12 -10.68 -3.62
N CYS A 198 8.19 -10.91 -4.54
CA CYS A 198 8.35 -11.83 -5.66
C CYS A 198 9.12 -11.18 -6.82
N LEU A 199 8.74 -9.97 -7.21
CA LEU A 199 9.48 -9.17 -8.20
C LEU A 199 10.72 -8.54 -7.56
N SER A 200 11.91 -9.09 -7.81
CA SER A 200 13.17 -8.51 -7.31
C SER A 200 14.28 -8.59 -8.37
N PRO A 201 15.01 -7.48 -8.63
CA PRO A 201 16.16 -7.47 -9.53
C PRO A 201 17.47 -7.88 -8.81
N ASP A 202 17.38 -8.33 -7.57
CA ASP A 202 18.52 -8.80 -6.80
C ASP A 202 19.10 -10.12 -7.35
N LEU A 203 20.38 -10.37 -7.06
CA LEU A 203 21.10 -11.57 -7.47
C LEU A 203 20.66 -12.82 -6.71
N ALA A 204 20.35 -12.71 -5.42
CA ALA A 204 20.19 -13.84 -4.52
C ALA A 204 18.73 -14.10 -4.12
N THR A 205 17.88 -13.08 -4.20
CA THR A 205 16.48 -13.15 -3.76
C THR A 205 15.50 -13.06 -4.93
N GLY A 206 14.32 -13.64 -4.76
CA GLY A 206 13.26 -13.58 -5.76
C GLY A 206 12.19 -14.65 -5.57
N CYS A 207 10.94 -14.21 -5.53
CA CYS A 207 9.75 -15.06 -5.47
C CYS A 207 9.81 -16.22 -4.48
N GLU A 208 10.31 -15.92 -3.28
CA GLU A 208 10.23 -16.85 -2.16
C GLU A 208 8.76 -17.08 -1.77
N GLY A 209 8.41 -18.33 -1.53
CA GLY A 209 7.10 -18.77 -1.09
C GLY A 209 7.28 -19.89 -0.07
N ASN A 210 6.45 -19.95 0.96
CA ASN A 210 6.53 -21.04 1.94
C ASN A 210 5.83 -22.30 1.38
N GLY A 211 6.51 -22.97 0.44
CA GLY A 211 6.01 -24.13 -0.30
C GLY A 211 5.42 -23.80 -1.68
N MET A 212 4.99 -24.84 -2.39
CA MET A 212 4.35 -24.79 -3.71
C MET A 212 2.97 -25.48 -3.69
N PRO A 213 1.99 -24.91 -2.97
CA PRO A 213 0.66 -25.49 -2.84
C PRO A 213 0.01 -25.69 -4.22
N ASN A 214 -0.35 -26.95 -4.52
CA ASN A 214 -0.88 -27.36 -5.82
C ASN A 214 0.01 -26.96 -7.02
N GLY A 215 1.33 -26.91 -6.82
CA GLY A 215 2.29 -26.54 -7.88
C GLY A 215 2.36 -25.05 -8.18
N HIS A 216 1.72 -24.20 -7.38
CA HIS A 216 1.73 -22.74 -7.53
C HIS A 216 2.59 -22.06 -6.46
N ASN A 217 3.24 -20.97 -6.85
CA ASN A 217 3.99 -20.08 -5.99
C ASN A 217 3.05 -19.02 -5.40
N PRO A 218 2.72 -19.08 -4.11
CA PRO A 218 1.74 -18.19 -3.50
C PRO A 218 2.18 -16.72 -3.53
N ASN A 219 3.48 -16.43 -3.49
CA ASN A 219 3.97 -15.05 -3.55
C ASN A 219 3.80 -14.45 -4.95
N PHE A 220 4.03 -15.24 -6.00
CA PHE A 220 3.70 -14.84 -7.37
C PHE A 220 2.21 -14.54 -7.55
N GLN A 221 1.34 -15.39 -7.00
CA GLN A 221 -0.12 -15.19 -7.06
C GLN A 221 -0.55 -13.91 -6.33
N LEU A 222 0.01 -13.66 -5.15
CA LEU A 222 -0.22 -12.46 -4.36
C LEU A 222 0.16 -11.20 -5.14
N GLU A 223 1.42 -11.06 -5.57
CA GLU A 223 1.86 -9.83 -6.23
C GLU A 223 1.18 -9.62 -7.58
N SER A 224 0.96 -10.68 -8.35
CA SER A 224 0.21 -10.59 -9.61
C SER A 224 -1.21 -10.04 -9.38
N TYR A 225 -1.85 -10.46 -8.28
CA TYR A 225 -3.14 -9.92 -7.87
C TYR A 225 -3.04 -8.45 -7.45
N LEU A 226 -2.11 -8.10 -6.55
CA LEU A 226 -1.96 -6.72 -6.09
C LEU A 226 -1.73 -5.73 -7.25
N MET A 227 -0.86 -6.11 -8.21
CA MET A 227 -0.56 -5.28 -9.38
C MET A 227 -1.75 -5.08 -10.34
N SER A 228 -2.66 -6.05 -10.38
CA SER A 228 -3.83 -6.01 -11.27
C SER A 228 -5.11 -5.49 -10.61
N HIS A 229 -5.15 -5.36 -9.28
CA HIS A 229 -6.40 -5.09 -8.54
C HIS A 229 -6.51 -3.69 -7.94
N GLY A 230 -5.68 -2.75 -8.39
CA GLY A 230 -5.81 -1.33 -8.07
C GLY A 230 -5.10 -0.91 -6.78
N VAL A 231 -4.05 -1.63 -6.40
CA VAL A 231 -3.07 -1.13 -5.44
C VAL A 231 -2.23 -0.05 -6.10
N ASP A 232 -1.98 1.06 -5.41
CA ASP A 232 -1.20 2.16 -5.97
C ASP A 232 0.31 1.93 -5.75
N VAL A 233 0.70 1.46 -4.56
CA VAL A 233 2.10 1.23 -4.19
C VAL A 233 2.30 -0.09 -3.44
N LEU A 234 3.34 -0.84 -3.81
CA LEU A 234 3.90 -1.90 -2.96
C LEU A 234 5.18 -1.39 -2.28
N LEU A 235 5.31 -1.65 -0.98
CA LEU A 235 6.50 -1.33 -0.20
C LEU A 235 7.11 -2.61 0.37
N ASN A 236 8.32 -2.89 -0.06
CA ASN A 236 8.96 -4.18 0.16
C ASN A 236 10.37 -4.00 0.71
N ALA A 237 10.95 -5.04 1.30
CA ALA A 237 12.35 -5.07 1.69
C ALA A 237 12.95 -6.42 1.30
N HIS A 238 13.53 -7.15 2.27
CA HIS A 238 14.21 -8.43 2.11
C HIS A 238 15.45 -8.36 1.23
N ALA A 239 15.28 -8.01 -0.04
CA ALA A 239 16.41 -7.71 -0.91
C ALA A 239 17.12 -6.45 -0.42
N HIS A 240 18.39 -6.55 -0.03
CA HIS A 240 19.27 -5.49 0.47
C HIS A 240 19.75 -4.55 -0.65
N ILE A 241 18.81 -4.12 -1.47
CA ILE A 241 18.91 -3.12 -2.54
C ILE A 241 17.84 -2.03 -2.36
N TYR A 242 17.97 -0.94 -3.10
CA TYR A 242 16.85 -0.05 -3.38
C TYR A 242 16.36 -0.29 -4.80
N ALA A 243 15.06 -0.37 -5.03
CA ALA A 243 14.51 -0.44 -6.36
C ALA A 243 13.14 0.25 -6.45
N ARG A 244 12.85 0.86 -7.60
CA ARG A 244 11.55 1.38 -7.99
C ARG A 244 11.15 0.77 -9.32
N SER A 245 9.99 0.12 -9.34
CA SER A 245 9.44 -0.44 -10.56
C SER A 245 8.95 0.65 -11.53
N LYS A 246 8.75 0.26 -12.78
CA LYS A 246 7.82 0.91 -13.71
C LYS A 246 6.39 0.85 -13.13
N GLN A 247 5.42 1.49 -13.76
CA GLN A 247 4.03 1.28 -13.37
C GLN A 247 3.51 0.00 -14.01
N LEU A 248 3.21 -0.99 -13.18
CA LEU A 248 2.92 -2.36 -13.60
C LEU A 248 1.44 -2.69 -13.47
N THR A 249 0.90 -3.39 -14.45
CA THR A 249 -0.48 -3.93 -14.42
C THR A 249 -0.52 -5.44 -14.20
N CYS A 250 0.63 -6.10 -14.28
CA CYS A 250 0.83 -7.55 -14.08
C CYS A 250 2.32 -7.88 -13.92
N LEU A 251 2.62 -9.17 -13.65
CA LEU A 251 3.97 -9.75 -13.60
C LEU A 251 4.27 -10.71 -14.77
N GLY A 252 3.48 -10.65 -15.84
CA GLY A 252 3.54 -11.60 -16.95
C GLY A 252 2.91 -12.96 -16.59
N SER A 253 2.89 -13.89 -17.54
CA SER A 253 2.20 -15.18 -17.40
C SER A 253 3.08 -16.33 -16.91
N SER A 254 4.38 -16.10 -16.72
CA SER A 254 5.34 -17.15 -16.35
C SER A 254 5.56 -17.15 -14.85
N GLU A 255 4.83 -18.03 -14.17
CA GLU A 255 4.98 -18.27 -12.73
C GLU A 255 6.31 -18.99 -12.44
N PRO A 256 7.21 -18.38 -11.63
CA PRO A 256 8.46 -19.02 -11.24
C PRO A 256 8.27 -19.95 -10.02
N PRO A 257 9.13 -20.96 -9.84
CA PRO A 257 9.16 -21.74 -8.59
C PRO A 257 9.53 -20.85 -7.39
N THR A 258 9.23 -21.33 -6.18
CA THR A 258 9.69 -20.72 -4.92
C THR A 258 11.20 -20.49 -4.92
N GLY A 259 11.62 -19.28 -4.54
CA GLY A 259 13.03 -18.91 -4.39
C GLY A 259 13.79 -18.79 -5.72
N SER A 260 13.07 -18.51 -6.81
CA SER A 260 13.67 -18.36 -8.13
C SER A 260 14.62 -17.16 -8.21
N THR A 261 15.91 -17.45 -8.36
CA THR A 261 16.97 -16.46 -8.61
C THR A 261 17.16 -16.11 -10.10
N VAL A 262 16.39 -16.77 -10.99
CA VAL A 262 16.31 -16.43 -12.41
C VAL A 262 15.26 -15.33 -12.65
N GLY A 263 14.36 -15.17 -11.69
CA GLY A 263 13.40 -14.08 -11.66
C GLY A 263 12.17 -14.25 -12.51
N ILE A 264 11.41 -13.16 -12.59
CA ILE A 264 10.18 -13.08 -13.39
C ILE A 264 10.54 -12.68 -14.82
N LYS A 265 9.97 -13.36 -15.81
CA LYS A 265 10.18 -12.98 -17.20
C LYS A 265 9.57 -11.59 -17.46
N TYR A 266 10.37 -10.69 -18.02
CA TYR A 266 9.89 -9.38 -18.43
C TYR A 266 8.86 -9.49 -19.56
N ASP A 267 7.71 -8.85 -19.34
CA ASP A 267 6.66 -8.66 -20.31
C ASP A 267 6.36 -7.15 -20.43
N PRO A 268 6.72 -6.51 -21.55
CA PRO A 268 6.46 -5.08 -21.74
C PRO A 268 4.96 -4.76 -21.79
N THR A 269 4.08 -5.73 -22.04
CA THR A 269 2.63 -5.50 -22.03
C THR A 269 2.09 -5.26 -20.62
N CYS A 270 2.84 -5.64 -19.59
CA CYS A 270 2.54 -5.32 -18.20
C CYS A 270 2.97 -3.91 -17.79
N VAL A 271 3.61 -3.12 -18.66
CA VAL A 271 4.10 -1.78 -18.34
C VAL A 271 3.14 -0.72 -18.86
N ALA A 272 2.46 -0.02 -17.94
CA ALA A 272 1.60 1.11 -18.29
C ALA A 272 2.36 2.44 -18.40
N ASN A 273 3.47 2.59 -17.66
CA ASN A 273 4.34 3.76 -17.68
C ASN A 273 5.76 3.33 -17.30
N ASP A 274 6.76 3.76 -18.07
CA ASP A 274 8.15 3.36 -17.91
C ASP A 274 8.89 4.04 -16.73
N GLY A 275 8.26 4.99 -16.06
CA GLY A 275 8.79 5.69 -14.89
C GLY A 275 9.93 6.67 -15.20
N SER A 276 10.26 6.90 -16.47
CA SER A 276 11.39 7.76 -16.91
C SER A 276 11.19 9.23 -16.53
N SER A 277 9.94 9.69 -16.49
CA SER A 277 9.55 11.06 -16.10
C SER A 277 9.42 11.27 -14.59
N SER A 278 9.57 10.20 -13.78
CA SER A 278 9.24 10.21 -12.34
C SER A 278 7.79 10.59 -12.01
N VAL A 279 6.89 10.55 -13.00
CA VAL A 279 5.46 10.84 -12.84
C VAL A 279 4.64 9.67 -13.34
N TYR A 280 3.84 9.10 -12.44
CA TYR A 280 2.90 8.03 -12.70
C TYR A 280 1.45 8.51 -12.58
N THR A 281 0.53 7.74 -13.16
CA THR A 281 -0.89 8.09 -13.18
C THR A 281 -1.68 7.17 -12.26
N ARG A 282 -2.42 7.72 -11.29
CA ARG A 282 -3.29 6.94 -10.39
C ARG A 282 -4.21 6.01 -11.18
N GLY A 283 -4.34 4.76 -10.73
CA GLY A 283 -5.24 3.77 -11.34
C GLY A 283 -4.76 3.20 -12.69
N LYS A 284 -3.50 3.44 -13.09
CA LYS A 284 -2.90 2.82 -14.29
C LYS A 284 -2.00 1.62 -13.97
N GLY A 285 -2.07 1.11 -12.75
CA GLY A 285 -1.21 0.04 -12.26
C GLY A 285 -0.46 0.47 -11.01
N THR A 286 0.35 -0.44 -10.50
CA THR A 286 1.06 -0.34 -9.22
C THR A 286 2.52 0.05 -9.43
N VAL A 287 3.09 0.79 -8.49
CA VAL A 287 4.53 1.03 -8.41
C VAL A 287 5.06 0.31 -7.18
N GLU A 288 5.97 -0.62 -7.37
CA GLU A 288 6.69 -1.29 -6.29
C GLU A 288 7.96 -0.53 -5.93
N VAL A 289 8.21 -0.44 -4.62
CA VAL A 289 9.46 0.07 -4.08
C VAL A 289 10.05 -0.94 -3.12
N ILE A 290 11.22 -1.46 -3.49
CA ILE A 290 12.07 -2.27 -2.62
C ILE A 290 12.99 -1.33 -1.85
N GLN A 291 12.99 -1.45 -0.53
CA GLN A 291 13.72 -0.62 0.40
C GLN A 291 14.43 -1.45 1.47
N GLY A 292 15.36 -2.32 1.06
CA GLY A 292 16.14 -3.16 1.99
C GLY A 292 17.51 -2.57 2.40
N VAL A 293 17.85 -1.35 1.95
CA VAL A 293 19.18 -0.73 2.16
C VAL A 293 19.25 0.26 3.32
N PHE A 294 18.55 -0.03 4.41
CA PHE A 294 18.63 0.81 5.62
C PHE A 294 19.99 0.71 6.32
N SER A 295 20.46 -0.52 6.56
CA SER A 295 21.73 -0.82 7.23
C SER A 295 22.58 -1.83 6.45
N GLN A 296 21.95 -2.83 5.83
CA GLN A 296 22.60 -3.92 5.10
C GLN A 296 23.11 -3.50 3.70
N ARG A 297 24.13 -4.21 3.19
CA ARG A 297 24.91 -3.84 1.98
C ARG A 297 25.53 -5.04 1.23
N ASP A 298 25.09 -6.23 1.55
CA ASP A 298 25.68 -7.50 1.13
C ASP A 298 25.14 -8.00 -0.21
N GLU A 299 23.98 -7.52 -0.64
CA GLU A 299 23.35 -7.89 -1.91
C GLU A 299 23.68 -6.97 -3.08
N GLN A 300 23.39 -7.44 -4.30
CA GLN A 300 23.78 -6.82 -5.56
C GLN A 300 22.70 -7.01 -6.63
N LEU A 301 22.46 -5.96 -7.41
CA LEU A 301 21.65 -6.06 -8.61
C LEU A 301 22.22 -7.08 -9.60
N ASN A 302 21.33 -7.84 -10.22
CA ASN A 302 21.68 -8.71 -11.34
C ASN A 302 21.14 -8.12 -12.65
N PHE A 303 22.02 -7.42 -13.38
CA PHE A 303 21.70 -6.78 -14.66
C PHE A 303 21.33 -7.76 -15.79
N SER A 304 21.55 -9.06 -15.60
CA SER A 304 21.24 -10.09 -16.60
C SER A 304 19.87 -10.75 -16.36
N ARG A 305 19.24 -10.56 -15.20
CA ARG A 305 17.90 -11.12 -14.96
C ARG A 305 16.87 -10.39 -15.81
N PRO A 306 15.87 -11.09 -16.38
CA PRO A 306 14.84 -10.43 -17.16
C PRO A 306 14.05 -9.39 -16.35
N ASP A 307 13.73 -9.69 -15.10
CA ASP A 307 12.91 -8.85 -14.22
C ASP A 307 13.51 -7.47 -13.91
N ILE A 308 14.82 -7.26 -14.06
CA ILE A 308 15.41 -5.92 -13.93
C ILE A 308 14.79 -4.91 -14.90
N ASN A 309 14.25 -5.38 -16.03
CA ASN A 309 13.58 -4.54 -17.01
C ASN A 309 12.20 -4.05 -16.52
N TYR A 310 11.63 -4.62 -15.47
CA TYR A 310 10.47 -4.04 -14.79
C TYR A 310 10.84 -2.83 -13.93
N PHE A 311 12.12 -2.58 -13.67
CA PHE A 311 12.57 -1.48 -12.82
C PHE A 311 12.94 -0.23 -13.62
N ALA A 312 12.44 0.92 -13.16
CA ALA A 312 12.79 2.22 -13.68
C ALA A 312 14.12 2.69 -13.08
N LYS A 313 14.31 2.47 -11.77
CA LYS A 313 15.60 2.68 -11.10
C LYS A 313 15.85 1.62 -10.06
N ALA A 314 17.11 1.22 -9.90
CA ALA A 314 17.54 0.38 -8.79
C ALA A 314 19.00 0.67 -8.42
N MET A 315 19.41 0.33 -7.21
CA MET A 315 20.79 0.40 -6.76
C MET A 315 21.12 -0.66 -5.71
N SER A 316 22.33 -1.18 -5.79
CA SER A 316 22.99 -1.90 -4.71
C SER A 316 23.62 -0.87 -3.76
N ALA A 317 23.48 -1.02 -2.44
CA ALA A 317 24.13 -0.12 -1.48
C ALA A 317 25.67 -0.23 -1.49
N ARG A 318 26.21 -1.28 -2.11
CA ARG A 318 27.62 -1.45 -2.41
C ARG A 318 27.77 -1.80 -3.90
N GLY A 319 28.59 -1.06 -4.62
CA GLY A 319 28.94 -1.41 -6.01
C GLY A 319 29.65 -2.76 -6.08
N SER A 320 29.55 -3.44 -7.22
CA SER A 320 30.21 -4.73 -7.42
C SER A 320 31.73 -4.58 -7.26
N LEU A 321 32.33 -5.33 -6.33
CA LEU A 321 33.78 -5.29 -6.09
C LEU A 321 34.59 -6.04 -7.15
N THR A 322 33.91 -6.83 -7.98
CA THR A 322 34.52 -7.83 -8.86
C THR A 322 34.31 -7.53 -10.34
N ILE A 323 33.54 -6.49 -10.68
CA ILE A 323 33.24 -6.10 -12.07
C ILE A 323 33.68 -4.66 -12.29
N THR A 324 34.32 -4.40 -13.44
CA THR A 324 34.70 -3.07 -13.92
C THR A 324 33.97 -2.76 -15.24
N PRO A 325 33.25 -1.63 -15.36
CA PRO A 325 32.97 -0.65 -14.30
C PRO A 325 32.12 -1.25 -13.17
N ALA A 326 32.24 -0.69 -11.98
CA ALA A 326 31.58 -1.18 -10.77
C ALA A 326 30.10 -0.75 -10.73
N ASP A 327 29.37 -1.00 -11.83
CA ASP A 327 27.98 -0.60 -12.00
C ASP A 327 27.17 -1.05 -10.78
N CYS A 328 26.67 -0.07 -10.02
CA CYS A 328 25.87 -0.32 -8.83
C CYS A 328 24.39 -0.30 -9.13
N CYS A 329 24.03 0.29 -10.26
CA CYS A 329 22.78 1.00 -10.39
C CYS A 329 22.18 0.76 -11.76
N TRP A 330 20.86 0.65 -11.79
CA TRP A 330 20.05 0.56 -12.99
C TRP A 330 19.26 1.85 -13.12
N VAL A 331 19.31 2.51 -14.28
CA VAL A 331 18.57 3.75 -14.53
C VAL A 331 17.96 3.69 -15.92
N ASN A 332 16.63 3.64 -15.98
CA ASN A 332 15.81 3.73 -17.19
C ASN A 332 16.27 2.78 -18.31
N GLY A 333 16.59 1.53 -17.96
CA GLY A 333 16.97 0.50 -18.95
C GLY A 333 18.46 0.27 -19.13
N SER A 334 19.32 0.97 -18.38
CA SER A 334 20.78 0.87 -18.52
C SER A 334 21.48 0.70 -17.17
N PRO A 335 22.51 -0.18 -17.08
CA PRO A 335 23.47 -0.16 -15.98
C PRO A 335 24.25 1.15 -15.94
N MET A 336 24.54 1.64 -14.75
CA MET A 336 25.23 2.91 -14.50
C MET A 336 26.18 2.78 -13.30
N ASP A 337 27.38 3.33 -13.44
CA ASP A 337 28.32 3.57 -12.35
C ASP A 337 27.96 4.88 -11.63
N MET A 338 27.52 4.76 -10.37
CA MET A 338 27.08 5.87 -9.53
C MET A 338 27.57 5.68 -8.09
N ALA A 339 27.61 6.76 -7.32
CA ALA A 339 27.79 6.66 -5.87
C ALA A 339 26.48 6.21 -5.20
N SER A 340 26.53 5.05 -4.53
CA SER A 340 25.40 4.43 -3.83
C SER A 340 25.69 4.21 -2.34
N GLY A 341 24.69 3.78 -1.58
CA GLY A 341 24.84 3.55 -0.14
C GLY A 341 23.52 3.36 0.59
N ASN A 342 23.57 3.38 1.92
CA ASN A 342 22.38 3.21 2.72
C ASN A 342 21.50 4.47 2.73
N GLY A 343 20.25 4.31 3.13
CA GLY A 343 19.29 5.40 3.23
C GLY A 343 17.91 4.94 3.65
N VAL A 344 16.94 5.83 3.53
CA VAL A 344 15.53 5.56 3.84
C VAL A 344 14.64 6.06 2.71
N GLY A 345 13.45 5.45 2.61
CA GLY A 345 12.36 5.98 1.82
C GLY A 345 11.56 7.00 2.62
N MET A 346 11.22 8.12 2.01
CA MET A 346 10.25 9.06 2.56
C MET A 346 9.05 9.11 1.64
N MET A 347 7.91 8.59 2.12
CA MET A 347 6.63 8.68 1.43
C MET A 347 5.78 9.81 2.01
N THR A 348 5.09 10.54 1.15
CA THR A 348 4.08 11.53 1.53
C THR A 348 2.82 11.26 0.75
N VAL A 349 1.68 11.23 1.45
CA VAL A 349 0.37 11.01 0.85
C VAL A 349 -0.52 12.20 1.15
N ASN A 350 -1.22 12.69 0.13
CA ASN A 350 -2.28 13.68 0.26
C ASN A 350 -3.46 13.29 -0.65
N ALA A 351 -4.54 14.05 -0.62
CA ALA A 351 -5.76 13.74 -1.38
C ALA A 351 -5.54 13.62 -2.91
N THR A 352 -4.50 14.27 -3.46
CA THR A 352 -4.26 14.34 -4.90
C THR A 352 -2.99 13.62 -5.35
N GLN A 353 -2.13 13.14 -4.45
CA GLN A 353 -0.94 12.39 -4.86
C GLN A 353 -0.32 11.55 -3.74
N VAL A 354 0.41 10.52 -4.16
CA VAL A 354 1.44 9.84 -3.37
C VAL A 354 2.79 10.22 -3.96
N SER A 355 3.74 10.64 -3.14
CA SER A 355 5.13 10.89 -3.56
C SER A 355 6.09 10.11 -2.70
N PHE A 356 7.19 9.66 -3.30
CA PHE A 356 8.27 8.98 -2.61
C PHE A 356 9.60 9.64 -2.95
N THR A 357 10.51 9.71 -1.99
CA THR A 357 11.88 10.19 -2.19
C THR A 357 12.86 9.28 -1.48
N TRP A 358 13.91 8.86 -2.19
CA TRP A 358 15.08 8.22 -1.59
C TRP A 358 15.92 9.26 -0.85
N VAL A 359 16.18 9.00 0.42
CA VAL A 359 16.98 9.87 1.29
C VAL A 359 18.28 9.15 1.67
N PRO A 360 19.41 9.48 1.03
CA PRO A 360 20.68 8.82 1.34
C PRO A 360 21.21 9.24 2.71
N SER A 361 21.78 8.26 3.41
CA SER A 361 22.56 8.45 4.63
C SER A 361 23.82 9.28 4.36
N VAL A 362 24.33 9.99 5.37
CA VAL A 362 25.65 10.65 5.28
C VAL A 362 26.80 9.67 5.07
N PHE A 363 26.61 8.39 5.35
CA PHE A 363 27.61 7.32 5.26
C PHE A 363 27.53 6.50 3.96
N SER A 364 27.01 7.09 2.87
CA SER A 364 27.04 6.47 1.54
C SER A 364 28.47 6.39 1.02
N HIS A 365 28.82 5.30 0.33
CA HIS A 365 30.12 5.18 -0.34
C HIS A 365 30.14 6.17 -1.50
N ASN A 366 30.87 7.28 -1.34
CA ASN A 366 31.11 8.23 -2.42
C ASN A 366 32.48 7.92 -3.01
N THR A 367 32.54 7.41 -4.23
CA THR A 367 33.76 7.54 -5.04
C THR A 367 33.83 9.00 -5.50
N GLN A 368 34.98 9.66 -5.28
CA GLN A 368 35.16 11.03 -5.79
C GLN A 368 35.10 10.94 -7.32
N ASN A 369 34.16 11.69 -7.93
CA ASN A 369 33.91 11.84 -9.38
C ASN A 369 32.77 11.02 -10.01
N THR A 370 31.94 10.28 -9.26
CA THR A 370 30.72 9.65 -9.81
C THR A 370 29.45 10.42 -9.43
N ALA A 371 28.44 10.40 -10.30
CA ALA A 371 27.12 10.96 -10.00
C ALA A 371 26.49 10.19 -8.84
N LYS A 372 25.85 10.87 -7.87
CA LYS A 372 25.16 10.20 -6.76
C LYS A 372 23.84 9.62 -7.21
N PHE A 373 23.56 8.38 -6.82
CA PHE A 373 22.23 7.81 -7.01
C PHE A 373 21.20 8.66 -6.28
N SER A 374 20.11 8.97 -6.98
CA SER A 374 18.97 9.67 -6.42
C SER A 374 17.69 9.20 -7.09
N ASP A 375 16.63 9.16 -6.30
CA ASP A 375 15.32 8.87 -6.83
C ASP A 375 14.20 9.60 -6.10
N SER A 376 13.20 9.99 -6.88
CA SER A 376 11.98 10.60 -6.42
C SER A 376 10.92 10.40 -7.48
N PHE A 377 9.68 10.13 -7.06
CA PHE A 377 8.55 10.01 -7.97
C PHE A 377 7.25 10.47 -7.33
N VAL A 378 6.26 10.68 -8.17
CA VAL A 378 4.89 11.00 -7.77
C VAL A 378 3.88 10.19 -8.57
N ILE A 379 2.86 9.66 -7.89
CA ILE A 379 1.63 9.12 -8.49
C ILE A 379 0.54 10.15 -8.25
N ARG A 380 -0.10 10.61 -9.33
CA ARG A 380 -1.18 11.61 -9.26
C ARG A 380 -2.29 11.30 -10.27
N PRO A 381 -3.51 11.81 -10.09
CA PRO A 381 -4.54 11.72 -11.11
C PRO A 381 -4.05 12.23 -12.46
N GLN A 382 -4.59 11.66 -13.54
CA GLN A 382 -4.32 12.14 -14.87
C GLN A 382 -4.72 13.62 -14.96
N SER A 383 -3.79 14.49 -15.34
CA SER A 383 -4.15 15.86 -15.68
C SER A 383 -5.03 15.79 -16.92
N ASN A 384 -6.32 16.14 -16.81
CA ASN A 384 -7.16 16.31 -17.99
C ASN A 384 -6.51 17.38 -18.90
N PRO A 385 -6.21 17.08 -20.17
CA PRO A 385 -5.73 18.07 -21.11
C PRO A 385 -6.91 18.92 -21.61
N THR A 386 -7.56 19.66 -20.71
CA THR A 386 -8.59 20.65 -21.06
C THR A 386 -8.49 21.84 -20.12
N ASN A 387 -7.54 22.72 -20.44
CA ASN A 387 -7.61 24.20 -20.31
C ASN A 387 -6.24 24.87 -20.50
N ASN A 388 -5.34 24.29 -21.31
CA ASN A 388 -4.19 25.01 -21.88
C ASN A 388 -4.43 25.32 -23.36
N THR A 389 -5.53 26.00 -23.67
CA THR A 389 -5.45 27.01 -24.73
C THR A 389 -4.84 28.26 -24.09
N SER A 390 -3.52 28.31 -24.05
CA SER A 390 -2.84 29.60 -23.98
C SER A 390 -3.37 30.43 -25.16
N PRO A 391 -3.84 31.67 -24.96
CA PRO A 391 -4.13 32.56 -26.07
C PRO A 391 -2.86 32.70 -26.92
N PRO A 392 -2.96 32.67 -28.26
CA PRO A 392 -1.78 32.87 -29.09
C PRO A 392 -1.18 34.24 -28.76
N THR A 393 0.13 34.27 -28.60
CA THR A 393 0.95 35.47 -28.42
C THR A 393 0.69 36.44 -29.59
N LYS A 394 0.00 37.55 -29.31
CA LYS A 394 -0.11 38.67 -30.26
C LYS A 394 1.22 39.41 -30.31
N ASN A 395 2.07 39.03 -31.26
CA ASN A 395 3.06 39.95 -31.81
C ASN A 395 2.37 40.85 -32.85
N THR A 396 2.39 42.15 -32.53
CA THR A 396 2.49 43.32 -33.42
C THR A 396 1.67 43.36 -34.73
N SER A 397 0.77 44.34 -34.76
CA SER A 397 -0.04 44.88 -35.86
C SER A 397 0.65 44.96 -37.24
N PRO A 398 -0.12 44.82 -38.34
CA PRO A 398 -0.60 46.02 -39.07
C PRO A 398 -2.09 45.92 -39.48
N PRO A 399 -2.70 46.94 -40.14
CA PRO A 399 -4.07 47.39 -39.84
C PRO A 399 -5.15 46.54 -40.50
N VAL A 400 -6.25 46.30 -39.78
CA VAL A 400 -7.45 45.66 -40.32
C VAL A 400 -8.58 46.67 -40.42
N ASN A 401 -9.16 46.72 -41.62
CA ASN A 401 -10.25 47.55 -42.08
C ASN A 401 -11.57 47.25 -41.33
N TRP A 402 -12.19 48.27 -40.74
CA TRP A 402 -13.33 48.19 -39.81
C TRP A 402 -14.71 47.93 -40.46
N SER A 403 -14.76 47.43 -41.69
CA SER A 403 -15.98 47.47 -42.51
C SER A 403 -16.91 46.25 -42.43
N LEU A 404 -16.62 45.19 -41.64
CA LEU A 404 -17.36 43.91 -41.77
C LEU A 404 -17.97 43.29 -40.50
N LEU A 405 -18.00 43.99 -39.36
CA LEU A 405 -18.48 43.42 -38.09
C LEU A 405 -19.76 44.05 -37.51
N LEU A 406 -20.54 44.75 -38.34
CA LEU A 406 -21.80 45.39 -37.93
C LEU A 406 -23.09 44.70 -38.42
N LEU A 407 -23.00 43.53 -39.05
CA LEU A 407 -24.17 42.88 -39.68
C LEU A 407 -24.71 41.63 -38.98
N THR A 408 -24.10 41.12 -37.91
CA THR A 408 -24.60 39.89 -37.24
C THR A 408 -25.20 40.10 -35.85
N SER A 409 -25.09 41.30 -35.26
CA SER A 409 -25.66 41.60 -33.94
C SER A 409 -27.04 42.27 -33.97
N VAL A 410 -27.53 42.70 -35.15
CA VAL A 410 -28.86 43.34 -35.29
C VAL A 410 -29.96 42.31 -35.55
N ALA A 411 -29.66 41.19 -36.21
CA ALA A 411 -30.67 40.17 -36.54
C ALA A 411 -31.21 39.43 -35.30
N ALA A 412 -30.37 39.14 -34.30
CA ALA A 412 -30.79 38.41 -33.09
C ALA A 412 -31.65 39.27 -32.15
N ALA A 413 -31.42 40.59 -32.10
CA ALA A 413 -32.19 41.51 -31.27
C ALA A 413 -33.62 41.73 -31.82
N ILE A 414 -33.79 41.75 -33.15
CA ILE A 414 -35.10 41.93 -33.78
C ILE A 414 -36.01 40.71 -33.52
N VAL A 415 -35.48 39.48 -33.61
CA VAL A 415 -36.27 38.26 -33.39
C VAL A 415 -36.78 38.18 -31.94
N ALA A 416 -35.95 38.52 -30.95
CA ALA A 416 -36.34 38.51 -29.54
C ALA A 416 -37.47 39.53 -29.23
N ILE A 417 -37.44 40.71 -29.85
CA ILE A 417 -38.47 41.75 -29.66
C ILE A 417 -39.81 41.34 -30.29
N THR A 418 -39.80 40.69 -31.46
CA THR A 418 -41.03 40.17 -32.11
C THR A 418 -41.70 39.04 -31.31
N VAL A 419 -40.94 38.14 -30.70
CA VAL A 419 -41.52 37.05 -29.89
C VAL A 419 -42.16 37.58 -28.61
N LEU A 420 -41.56 38.59 -27.97
CA LEU A 420 -42.11 39.21 -26.77
C LEU A 420 -43.41 39.99 -27.05
N THR A 421 -43.49 40.69 -28.19
CA THR A 421 -44.69 41.45 -28.57
C THR A 421 -45.87 40.54 -28.91
N VAL A 422 -45.65 39.41 -29.61
CA VAL A 422 -46.70 38.43 -29.90
C VAL A 422 -47.28 37.78 -28.63
N LEU A 423 -46.42 37.48 -27.64
CA LEU A 423 -46.86 36.89 -26.36
C LEU A 423 -47.66 37.88 -25.51
N LEU A 424 -47.33 39.17 -25.52
CA LEU A 424 -48.05 40.21 -24.80
C LEU A 424 -49.43 40.52 -25.44
N VAL A 425 -49.54 40.47 -26.76
CA VAL A 425 -50.82 40.64 -27.47
C VAL A 425 -51.76 39.46 -27.21
N LYS A 426 -51.24 38.21 -27.23
CA LYS A 426 -52.04 37.00 -26.90
C LYS A 426 -52.56 36.98 -25.46
N ARG A 427 -51.83 37.57 -24.51
CA ARG A 427 -52.26 37.70 -23.11
C ARG A 427 -53.36 38.75 -22.92
N ARG A 428 -53.36 39.83 -23.70
CA ARG A 428 -54.42 40.86 -23.66
C ARG A 428 -55.75 40.40 -24.27
N THR A 429 -55.73 39.52 -25.27
CA THR A 429 -56.97 39.00 -25.88
C THR A 429 -57.70 37.96 -25.02
N LYS A 430 -57.03 37.30 -24.07
CA LYS A 430 -57.68 36.35 -23.15
C LYS A 430 -58.44 37.03 -22.00
N THR A 431 -58.08 38.26 -21.63
CA THR A 431 -58.68 38.98 -20.49
C THR A 431 -59.98 39.71 -20.85
N ILE A 432 -60.34 39.80 -22.14
CA ILE A 432 -61.57 40.45 -22.62
C ILE A 432 -62.75 39.45 -22.75
N ALA A 433 -62.51 38.14 -22.59
CA ALA A 433 -63.52 37.10 -22.79
C ALA A 433 -64.14 36.50 -21.51
N SER A 434 -63.90 37.06 -20.31
CA SER A 434 -64.51 36.53 -19.07
C SER A 434 -65.07 37.62 -18.14
N GLN A 435 -65.86 38.55 -18.69
CA GLN A 435 -66.85 39.28 -17.90
C GLN A 435 -68.23 38.79 -18.28
N GLY A 436 -68.81 37.96 -17.40
CA GLY A 436 -70.20 37.53 -17.52
C GLY A 436 -70.50 36.31 -16.65
N SER A 437 -70.61 36.51 -15.33
CA SER A 437 -71.60 35.84 -14.45
C SER A 437 -71.22 35.93 -12.96
N HIS A 438 -72.05 36.68 -12.20
CA HIS A 438 -72.52 36.49 -10.82
C HIS A 438 -71.48 36.29 -9.67
N LEU A 439 -71.27 37.21 -8.72
CA LEU A 439 -72.14 37.84 -7.68
C LEU A 439 -72.48 36.92 -6.49
N PHE A 440 -72.10 37.39 -5.28
CA PHE A 440 -72.56 37.09 -3.90
C PHE A 440 -71.64 36.34 -2.89
N GLN A 441 -71.33 37.13 -1.82
CA GLN A 441 -71.07 36.83 -0.40
C GLN A 441 -69.86 35.99 0.03
N ALA A 442 -69.25 36.12 1.21
CA ALA A 442 -69.01 37.15 2.23
C ALA A 442 -68.67 36.40 3.55
N LYS A 443 -67.44 36.62 4.04
CA LYS A 443 -67.06 36.87 5.45
C LYS A 443 -67.21 35.77 6.54
N MET A 444 -66.13 35.74 7.36
CA MET A 444 -66.02 35.34 8.78
C MET A 444 -65.88 33.84 9.08
N LEU A 445 -65.17 33.35 10.11
CA LEU A 445 -63.99 33.76 10.91
C LEU A 445 -63.81 32.62 11.96
N ARG A 446 -62.55 32.20 12.17
CA ARG A 446 -61.90 31.86 13.47
C ARG A 446 -62.00 30.48 14.16
N ARG A 447 -60.79 30.15 14.67
CA ARG A 447 -60.35 29.36 15.86
C ARG A 447 -60.36 27.84 15.68
N GLY A 448 -59.24 27.13 15.82
CA GLY A 448 -58.22 27.09 16.89
C GLY A 448 -58.31 25.64 17.47
N SER A 449 -57.31 24.87 17.85
CA SER A 449 -55.94 25.03 18.32
C SER A 449 -55.33 23.60 18.40
N LEU A 450 -54.02 23.47 18.16
CA LEU A 450 -53.15 22.29 18.43
C LEU A 450 -52.83 22.20 19.94
N PRO A 451 -52.28 21.10 20.54
CA PRO A 451 -51.15 20.31 19.99
C PRO A 451 -51.00 18.80 20.35
N ARG A 452 -50.05 18.13 19.63
CA ARG A 452 -49.13 16.98 19.97
C ARG A 452 -49.71 15.71 20.64
N PHE A 453 -49.33 14.46 20.33
CA PHE A 453 -48.02 13.83 20.11
C PHE A 453 -48.25 12.40 19.51
N GLU A 454 -47.32 11.90 18.67
CA GLU A 454 -47.02 10.51 18.21
C GLU A 454 -48.11 9.44 17.95
N PRO A 455 -47.84 8.51 16.99
CA PRO A 455 -47.75 7.11 17.43
C PRO A 455 -46.65 6.26 16.75
N ARG A 456 -46.12 5.32 17.54
CA ARG A 456 -45.51 4.05 17.10
C ARG A 456 -46.56 3.16 16.44
N SER A 457 -46.17 2.39 15.42
CA SER A 457 -46.94 1.26 14.89
C SER A 457 -46.14 -0.04 15.01
N ILE A 458 -46.83 -1.05 15.56
CA ILE A 458 -46.44 -2.44 15.75
C ILE A 458 -47.11 -3.29 14.64
N SER A 459 -46.54 -4.46 14.36
CA SER A 459 -47.18 -5.67 13.79
C SER A 459 -47.15 -5.76 12.26
N ARG A 460 -46.94 -6.92 11.62
CA ARG A 460 -46.68 -8.33 11.96
C ARG A 460 -46.43 -9.00 10.60
N LEU A 461 -45.59 -10.02 10.50
CA LEU A 461 -45.99 -11.28 9.85
C LEU A 461 -45.02 -12.42 10.23
N ILE A 462 -45.63 -13.55 10.53
CA ILE A 462 -45.07 -14.83 10.97
C ILE A 462 -45.21 -15.80 9.77
N CYS A 463 -44.21 -16.63 9.50
CA CYS A 463 -44.44 -18.06 9.25
C CYS A 463 -43.14 -18.88 9.40
N SER A 464 -43.18 -19.84 10.31
CA SER A 464 -42.17 -20.86 10.60
C SER A 464 -42.39 -22.11 9.74
N TYR A 465 -41.34 -22.92 9.54
CA TYR A 465 -41.43 -24.39 9.48
C TYR A 465 -40.10 -25.03 9.92
N SER A 466 -40.20 -26.30 10.35
CA SER A 466 -39.58 -26.89 11.54
C SER A 466 -38.27 -27.68 11.38
N LEU A 467 -37.64 -27.90 12.55
CA LEU A 467 -36.61 -28.89 12.89
C LEU A 467 -36.91 -30.34 12.45
N HIS A 468 -35.82 -31.09 12.18
CA HIS A 468 -35.71 -32.50 12.55
C HIS A 468 -34.33 -32.80 13.18
N LEU A 469 -34.37 -33.49 14.32
CA LEU A 469 -33.25 -34.00 15.12
C LEU A 469 -32.77 -35.36 14.58
N ARG A 470 -31.47 -35.66 14.69
CA ARG A 470 -31.00 -36.88 15.40
C ARG A 470 -29.49 -36.85 15.69
N ARG A 471 -29.18 -37.20 16.95
CA ARG A 471 -27.87 -37.49 17.54
C ARG A 471 -27.27 -38.78 16.98
N GLN A 472 -25.94 -38.87 16.95
CA GLN A 472 -25.23 -40.05 17.49
C GLN A 472 -23.81 -39.69 17.93
N LYS A 473 -23.55 -39.88 19.23
CA LYS A 473 -22.22 -40.06 19.83
C LYS A 473 -21.83 -41.53 19.66
N VAL A 474 -20.55 -41.80 19.45
CA VAL A 474 -19.87 -43.03 19.90
C VAL A 474 -18.49 -42.62 20.42
N ASP A 475 -18.22 -43.02 21.66
CA ASP A 475 -16.97 -42.86 22.39
C ASP A 475 -16.05 -44.09 22.19
N GLU A 476 -14.75 -43.85 22.39
CA GLU A 476 -13.72 -44.71 23.02
C GLU A 476 -12.96 -45.86 22.30
N ALA A 477 -11.63 -45.67 22.32
CA ALA A 477 -10.55 -46.56 22.79
C ALA A 477 -10.00 -47.70 21.89
N TYR A 478 -8.69 -47.69 21.62
CA TYR A 478 -7.70 -48.57 22.26
C TYR A 478 -6.25 -48.18 21.90
N ALA A 479 -5.34 -48.44 22.83
CA ALA A 479 -3.94 -48.03 22.86
C ALA A 479 -2.95 -49.17 22.53
N GLN A 480 -1.66 -48.80 22.43
CA GLN A 480 -0.42 -49.55 22.75
C GLN A 480 0.44 -50.15 21.58
N PRO A 481 1.77 -50.35 21.81
CA PRO A 481 2.86 -49.98 20.89
C PRO A 481 3.84 -51.12 20.52
N LEU A 482 4.82 -50.84 19.66
CA LEU A 482 6.06 -51.61 19.43
C LEU A 482 7.19 -50.58 19.20
N VAL A 483 8.22 -50.38 20.03
CA VAL A 483 9.32 -51.20 20.57
C VAL A 483 10.47 -51.49 19.57
N HIS A 484 11.60 -50.81 19.86
CA HIS A 484 13.04 -51.09 19.65
C HIS A 484 13.72 -51.16 18.28
N GLY A 485 14.79 -50.34 18.17
CA GLY A 485 16.06 -50.66 17.49
C GLY A 485 16.96 -49.43 17.30
N PRO A 486 18.13 -49.32 17.98
CA PRO A 486 19.11 -48.24 17.75
C PRO A 486 20.12 -48.66 16.67
N SER A 487 20.66 -47.69 15.94
CA SER A 487 21.93 -47.86 15.23
C SER A 487 22.68 -46.53 15.16
N ASP A 488 23.86 -46.55 15.78
CA ASP A 488 24.96 -45.61 15.61
C ASP A 488 25.34 -45.41 14.13
N GLY A 489 25.91 -44.24 13.83
CA GLY A 489 26.53 -43.96 12.54
C GLY A 489 27.13 -42.56 12.48
N THR A 490 28.38 -42.46 12.93
CA THR A 490 29.34 -41.39 12.69
C THR A 490 29.44 -41.01 11.20
N GLU A 491 29.26 -39.72 10.88
CA GLU A 491 30.19 -38.84 10.13
C GLU A 491 29.66 -37.39 10.12
#